data_AF-A0A8S9ZES4-F1
#
_entry.id   AF-A0A8S9ZES4-F1
#
_cell.length_a   1.000
_cell.length_b   1.000
_cell.length_c   1.000
_cell.angle_alpha   90.00
_cell.angle_beta   90.00
_cell.angle_gamma   90.00
#
_symmetry.space_group_name_H-M   'P 1'
#
loop_
_entity.id
_entity.type
_entity.pdbx_description
1 polymer ?
#
loop_
_entity_poly.entity_id
_entity_poly.type
_entity_poly.pdbx_seq_one_letter_code
_entity_poly.pdbx_strand_id
1 'polypeptide(L)'
;YLIYFRSHLGAESNGERSKIYYNITKAPENGTFYWVNGEKELNGFTQINIDNNEVLYSQMNMNAYQDSFEFILSNDEIELLPKKSNIRVLPIFTPPTFVINSRTILQLGLSHLNASELEVKLI
;
A
#
# COMPACT_ATOMS: atom_id res chain seq x y z
N TYR A 1 0.95 4.47 -6.70
CA TYR A 1 0.75 5.10 -5.38
C TYR A 1 -0.56 4.62 -4.81
N LEU A 2 -0.55 3.90 -3.69
CA LEU A 2 -1.78 3.48 -3.00
C LEU A 2 -2.15 4.55 -1.99
N ILE A 3 -3.28 5.21 -2.18
CA ILE A 3 -3.87 6.10 -1.18
C ILE A 3 -4.44 5.20 -0.08
N TYR A 4 -3.93 5.34 1.14
CA TYR A 4 -4.21 4.46 2.26
C TYR A 4 -5.58 4.82 2.87
N PHE A 5 -6.66 4.13 2.48
CA PHE A 5 -8.02 4.41 2.98
C PHE A 5 -8.30 3.82 4.39
N ARG A 6 -9.15 4.55 5.15
CA ARG A 6 -9.60 4.30 6.54
C ARG A 6 -9.94 2.84 6.92
N SER A 7 -10.33 2.00 5.96
CA SER A 7 -10.74 0.61 6.21
C SER A 7 -9.61 -0.33 6.64
N HIS A 8 -8.34 0.08 6.57
CA HIS A 8 -7.19 -0.81 6.79
C HIS A 8 -6.64 -0.85 8.23
N LEU A 9 -7.17 -0.04 9.17
CA LEU A 9 -6.55 0.12 10.50
C LEU A 9 -7.42 -0.24 11.71
N GLY A 10 -8.65 -0.69 11.50
CA GLY A 10 -9.44 -1.37 12.54
C GLY A 10 -9.52 -0.64 13.89
N ALA A 11 -9.49 0.69 13.87
CA ALA A 11 -9.58 1.53 15.06
C ALA A 11 -10.69 2.56 14.82
N GLU A 12 -11.94 2.13 15.03
CA GLU A 12 -13.04 3.06 15.23
C GLU A 12 -12.98 3.53 16.68
N SER A 13 -12.36 4.69 16.89
CA SER A 13 -12.38 5.39 18.18
C SER A 13 -13.21 6.66 18.03
N ASN A 14 -14.05 6.94 19.03
CA ASN A 14 -14.78 8.21 19.16
C ASN A 14 -13.92 9.32 19.78
N GLY A 15 -12.62 9.05 20.03
CA GLY A 15 -11.66 10.04 20.50
C GLY A 15 -11.32 11.11 19.45
N GLU A 16 -10.70 12.20 19.91
CA GLU A 16 -10.25 13.28 19.04
C GLU A 16 -9.24 12.75 18.01
N ARG A 17 -9.51 12.93 16.71
CA ARG A 17 -8.73 12.36 15.60
C ARG A 17 -7.24 12.75 15.63
N SER A 18 -6.95 13.97 16.08
CA SER A 18 -5.59 14.50 16.25
C SER A 18 -4.81 13.82 17.37
N LYS A 19 -5.51 13.19 18.32
CA LYS A 19 -4.94 12.54 19.51
C LYS A 19 -4.91 11.02 19.41
N ILE A 20 -5.22 10.45 18.24
CA ILE A 20 -5.09 9.02 18.00
C ILE A 20 -3.82 8.83 17.17
N TYR A 21 -2.77 8.31 17.80
CA TYR A 21 -1.46 8.12 17.21
C TYR A 21 -1.24 6.66 16.81
N TYR A 22 -0.66 6.47 15.64
CA TYR A 22 -0.18 5.20 15.12
C TYR A 22 1.34 5.26 15.07
N ASN A 23 2.00 4.60 16.02
CA ASN A 23 3.46 4.53 16.08
C ASN A 23 3.92 3.22 15.44
N ILE A 24 4.61 3.29 14.30
CA ILE A 24 5.11 2.10 13.60
C ILE A 24 6.29 1.54 14.38
N THR A 25 6.12 0.32 14.88
CA THR A 25 7.16 -0.41 15.63
C THR A 25 7.96 -1.35 14.74
N LYS A 26 7.35 -1.81 13.63
CA LYS A 26 8.02 -2.61 12.60
C LYS A 26 7.59 -2.13 11.23
N ALA A 27 8.54 -1.63 10.46
CA ALA A 27 8.32 -1.18 9.09
C ALA A 27 7.88 -2.35 8.17
N PRO A 28 7.19 -2.05 7.06
CA PRO A 28 6.94 -3.04 6.02
C PRO A 28 8.25 -3.60 5.44
N GLU A 29 8.22 -4.84 4.96
CA GLU A 29 9.40 -5.50 4.36
C GLU A 29 9.55 -5.15 2.88
N ASN A 30 8.43 -4.91 2.19
CA ASN A 30 8.37 -4.74 0.74
C ASN A 30 8.08 -3.28 0.32
N GLY A 31 7.98 -2.35 1.27
CA GLY A 31 7.68 -0.95 1.02
C GLY A 31 7.97 -0.06 2.22
N THR A 32 7.64 1.21 2.08
CA THR A 32 7.87 2.23 3.12
C THR A 32 6.77 3.29 3.07
N PHE A 33 6.65 4.07 4.15
CA PHE A 33 5.65 5.13 4.27
C PHE A 33 6.25 6.52 4.12
N TYR A 34 5.54 7.41 3.44
CA TYR A 34 5.93 8.81 3.20
C TYR A 34 4.79 9.76 3.49
N TRP A 35 5.14 11.02 3.75
CA TRP A 35 4.18 12.11 3.69
C TRP A 35 3.88 12.44 2.24
N VAL A 36 2.62 12.72 1.89
CA VAL A 36 2.25 13.07 0.50
C VAL A 36 3.04 14.27 -0.03
N ASN A 37 3.40 15.22 0.82
CA ASN A 37 4.15 16.41 0.46
C ASN A 37 5.66 16.33 0.80
N GLY A 38 6.21 15.16 1.08
CA GLY A 38 7.60 15.05 1.52
C GLY A 38 8.27 13.73 1.15
N GLU A 39 9.57 13.79 0.89
CA GLU A 39 10.41 12.62 0.61
C GLU A 39 10.86 11.91 1.90
N LYS A 40 10.51 12.45 3.08
CA LYS A 40 10.92 11.90 4.36
C LYS A 40 10.04 10.72 4.75
N GLU A 41 10.69 9.59 5.03
CA GLU A 41 10.02 8.43 5.61
C GLU A 41 9.34 8.79 6.94
N LEU A 42 8.16 8.22 7.16
CA LEU A 42 7.43 8.40 8.40
C LEU A 42 7.47 7.11 9.23
N ASN A 43 7.62 7.28 10.55
CA ASN A 43 7.58 6.20 11.53
C ASN A 43 6.31 6.24 12.39
N GLY A 44 5.41 7.16 12.08
CA GLY A 44 4.13 7.29 12.76
C GLY A 44 3.32 8.45 12.21
N PHE A 45 2.02 8.40 12.46
CA PHE A 45 1.04 9.37 11.99
C PHE A 45 -0.18 9.36 12.91
N THR A 46 -1.05 10.36 12.76
CA THR A 46 -2.31 10.42 13.49
C THR A 46 -3.49 9.96 12.64
N GLN A 47 -4.64 9.71 13.27
CA GLN A 47 -5.87 9.47 12.53
C GLN A 47 -6.24 10.66 11.64
N ILE A 48 -6.00 11.91 12.07
CA ILE A 48 -6.30 13.08 11.21
C ILE A 48 -5.41 13.11 9.96
N ASN A 49 -4.16 12.64 10.03
CA ASN A 49 -3.30 12.54 8.85
C ASN A 49 -3.84 11.54 7.82
N ILE A 50 -4.36 10.40 8.26
CA ILE A 50 -5.03 9.44 7.36
C ILE A 50 -6.29 10.07 6.77
N ASP A 51 -7.09 10.73 7.60
CA ASP A 51 -8.35 11.35 7.21
C ASP A 51 -8.15 12.44 6.14
N ASN A 52 -7.01 13.13 6.19
CA ASN A 52 -6.59 14.14 5.24
C ASN A 52 -5.80 13.57 4.04
N ASN A 53 -5.66 12.24 3.94
CA ASN A 53 -4.87 11.56 2.91
C ASN A 53 -3.40 11.99 2.86
N GLU A 54 -2.77 12.25 4.00
CA GLU A 54 -1.39 12.74 4.08
C GLU A 54 -0.35 11.62 4.17
N VAL A 55 -0.78 10.37 4.33
CA VAL A 55 0.07 9.19 4.48
C VAL A 55 0.03 8.36 3.19
N LEU A 56 1.22 8.11 2.62
CA LEU A 56 1.41 7.35 1.39
C LEU A 56 2.21 6.07 1.69
N TYR A 57 1.78 4.94 1.13
CA TYR A 57 2.62 3.74 1.04
C TYR A 57 3.24 3.64 -0.35
N SER A 58 4.56 3.44 -0.39
CA SER A 58 5.31 3.16 -1.61
C SER A 58 5.86 1.74 -1.56
N GLN A 59 5.50 0.94 -2.55
CA GLN A 59 6.06 -0.39 -2.73
C GLN A 59 7.46 -0.28 -3.33
N MET A 60 8.45 -0.87 -2.65
CA MET A 60 9.84 -0.89 -3.08
C MET A 60 10.20 -2.22 -3.77
N ASN A 61 9.59 -3.33 -3.33
CA ASN A 61 9.75 -4.64 -3.97
C ASN A 61 8.54 -4.96 -4.88
N MET A 62 8.67 -4.67 -6.17
CA MET A 62 7.64 -4.90 -7.19
C MET A 62 7.30 -6.39 -7.44
N ASN A 63 8.09 -7.33 -6.90
CA ASN A 63 7.81 -8.76 -7.00
C ASN A 63 6.92 -9.27 -5.85
N ALA A 64 6.75 -8.49 -4.80
CA ALA A 64 5.82 -8.81 -3.72
C ALA A 64 4.41 -8.30 -4.05
N TYR A 65 3.39 -9.00 -3.59
CA TYR A 65 1.99 -8.56 -3.68
C TYR A 65 1.34 -8.41 -2.29
N GLN A 66 2.09 -8.75 -1.25
CA GLN A 66 1.71 -8.70 0.15
C GLN A 66 2.83 -8.05 0.95
N ASP A 67 2.42 -7.27 1.94
CA ASP A 67 3.32 -6.68 2.93
C ASP A 67 2.58 -6.54 4.26
N SER A 68 3.28 -6.22 5.33
CA SER A 68 2.67 -5.96 6.63
C SER A 68 3.56 -5.13 7.50
N PHE A 69 2.97 -4.32 8.37
CA PHE A 69 3.70 -3.54 9.37
C PHE A 69 3.04 -3.71 10.73
N GLU A 70 3.82 -3.47 11.78
CA GLU A 70 3.34 -3.49 13.16
C GLU A 70 3.36 -2.06 13.71
N PHE A 71 2.36 -1.73 14.50
CA PHE A 71 2.19 -0.42 15.09
C PHE A 71 1.54 -0.50 16.47
N ILE A 72 1.79 0.49 17.29
CA ILE A 72 1.07 0.70 18.54
C ILE A 72 0.09 1.86 18.34
N LEU A 73 -1.14 1.67 18.82
CA LEU A 73 -2.14 2.72 18.87
C LEU A 73 -2.11 3.37 20.25
N SER A 74 -2.01 4.69 20.30
CA SER A 74 -2.08 5.44 21.57
C SER A 74 -2.93 6.69 21.46
N ASN A 75 -3.34 7.21 22.61
CA ASN A 75 -3.81 8.57 22.80
C ASN A 75 -3.12 9.20 24.03
N ASP A 76 -3.57 10.38 24.44
CA ASP A 76 -3.00 11.11 25.58
C ASP A 76 -3.14 10.36 26.92
N GLU A 77 -3.99 9.33 27.00
CA GLU A 77 -4.35 8.62 28.24
C GLU A 77 -3.92 7.16 28.27
N ILE A 78 -3.91 6.49 27.11
CA ILE A 78 -3.78 5.04 26.97
C ILE A 78 -2.90 4.71 25.77
N GLU A 79 -2.02 3.73 25.97
CA GLU A 79 -1.30 3.03 24.91
C GLU A 79 -1.83 1.60 24.82
N LEU A 80 -2.18 1.15 23.62
CA LEU A 80 -2.68 -0.20 23.37
C LEU A 80 -1.55 -1.17 23.06
N LEU A 81 -1.87 -2.47 23.08
CA LEU A 81 -0.94 -3.50 22.64
C LEU A 81 -0.58 -3.35 21.16
N PRO A 82 0.62 -3.80 20.74
CA PRO A 82 1.02 -3.84 19.35
C PRO A 82 -0.02 -4.54 18.47
N LYS A 83 -0.34 -3.89 17.34
CA LYS A 83 -1.23 -4.39 16.30
C LYS A 83 -0.45 -4.60 15.02
N LYS A 84 -0.97 -5.49 14.17
CA LYS A 84 -0.43 -5.76 12.84
C LYS A 84 -1.45 -5.37 11.77
N SER A 85 -1.02 -4.61 10.77
CA SER A 85 -1.81 -4.31 9.57
C SER A 85 -1.18 -4.97 8.35
N ASN A 86 -2.03 -5.49 7.46
CA ASN A 86 -1.61 -6.14 6.22
C ASN A 86 -1.89 -5.21 5.04
N ILE A 87 -0.95 -5.19 4.09
CA ILE A 87 -1.03 -4.43 2.84
C ILE A 87 -1.09 -5.45 1.71
N ARG A 88 -2.02 -5.26 0.78
CA ARG A 88 -2.10 -6.06 -0.44
C ARG A 88 -2.02 -5.13 -1.64
N VAL A 89 -1.03 -5.37 -2.49
CA VAL A 89 -0.92 -4.72 -3.78
C VAL A 89 -1.57 -5.62 -4.81
N LEU A 90 -2.60 -5.11 -5.49
CA LEU A 90 -3.29 -5.85 -6.53
C LEU A 90 -2.69 -5.48 -7.89
N PRO A 91 -2.33 -6.46 -8.74
CA PRO A 91 -1.86 -6.18 -10.08
C PRO A 91 -2.99 -5.50 -10.88
N ILE A 92 -2.65 -4.42 -11.58
CA ILE A 92 -3.61 -3.71 -12.45
C ILE A 92 -3.84 -4.48 -13.75
N PHE A 93 -2.87 -5.31 -14.14
CA PHE A 93 -2.87 -6.07 -15.37
C PHE A 93 -2.29 -7.47 -15.13
N THR A 94 -2.95 -8.48 -15.67
CA THR A 94 -2.45 -9.85 -15.69
C THR A 94 -2.16 -10.20 -17.15
N PRO A 95 -0.88 -10.28 -17.55
CA PRO A 95 -0.54 -10.57 -18.94
C PRO A 95 -1.06 -11.95 -19.34
N PRO A 96 -1.51 -12.12 -20.59
CA PRO A 96 -1.93 -13.43 -21.09
C PRO A 96 -0.76 -14.41 -21.06
N THR A 97 -1.03 -15.66 -20.63
CA THR A 97 -0.02 -16.71 -20.55
C THR A 97 0.43 -17.12 -21.95
N PHE A 98 1.74 -17.08 -22.19
CA PHE A 98 2.32 -17.41 -23.49
C PHE A 98 2.89 -18.84 -23.49
N VAL A 99 2.27 -19.75 -24.24
CA VAL A 99 2.73 -21.14 -24.36
C VAL A 99 3.30 -21.36 -25.76
N ILE A 100 4.59 -21.70 -25.83
CA ILE A 100 5.31 -21.94 -27.09
C ILE A 100 5.62 -23.43 -27.21
N ASN A 101 5.32 -24.01 -28.37
CA ASN A 101 5.83 -25.33 -28.72
C ASN A 101 7.17 -25.17 -29.44
N SER A 102 8.18 -25.93 -29.03
CA SER A 102 9.60 -25.82 -29.46
C SER A 102 9.88 -26.03 -30.96
N ARG A 103 8.84 -26.15 -31.79
CA ARG A 103 8.92 -26.40 -33.23
C ARG A 103 8.17 -25.38 -34.08
N THR A 104 7.68 -24.29 -33.49
CA THR A 104 6.90 -23.28 -34.21
C THR A 104 7.45 -21.89 -33.91
N ILE A 105 7.67 -21.09 -34.96
CA ILE A 105 7.93 -19.66 -34.81
C ILE A 105 6.57 -18.98 -34.63
N LEU A 106 6.28 -18.51 -33.42
CA LEU A 106 5.10 -17.70 -33.17
C LEU A 106 5.47 -16.22 -33.27
N GLN A 107 4.81 -15.50 -34.18
CA GLN A 107 5.00 -14.06 -34.32
C GLN A 107 4.24 -13.32 -33.22
N LEU A 108 4.95 -12.48 -32.45
CA LEU A 108 4.33 -11.60 -31.48
C LEU A 108 3.46 -10.56 -32.19
N GLY A 109 2.34 -10.21 -31.56
CA GLY A 109 1.36 -9.30 -32.12
C GLY A 109 0.64 -8.53 -31.01
N LEU A 110 -0.18 -7.55 -31.38
CA LEU A 110 -0.84 -6.65 -30.43
C LEU A 110 -1.68 -7.39 -29.38
N SER A 111 -2.34 -8.50 -29.72
CA SER A 111 -3.07 -9.32 -28.75
C SER A 111 -2.20 -9.84 -27.58
N HIS A 112 -0.89 -9.90 -27.76
CA HIS A 112 0.07 -10.37 -26.75
C HIS A 112 0.74 -9.22 -25.97
N LEU A 113 0.73 -8.00 -26.53
CA LEU A 113 1.45 -6.84 -25.99
C LEU A 113 0.52 -5.65 -25.68
N ASN A 114 -0.79 -5.83 -25.83
CA ASN A 114 -1.76 -4.77 -25.57
C ASN A 114 -1.76 -4.43 -24.07
N ALA A 115 -1.31 -3.22 -23.75
CA ALA A 115 -1.28 -2.66 -22.41
C ALA A 115 -2.16 -1.40 -22.30
N SER A 116 -3.10 -1.17 -23.23
CA SER A 116 -4.02 -0.02 -23.19
C SER A 116 -4.85 0.03 -21.90
N GLU A 117 -5.05 -1.10 -21.23
CA GLU A 117 -5.69 -1.17 -19.91
C GLU A 117 -4.90 -0.45 -18.81
N LEU A 118 -3.59 -0.24 -18.98
CA LEU A 118 -2.75 0.54 -18.06
C LEU A 118 -2.92 2.05 -18.23
N GLU A 119 -3.41 2.51 -19.38
CA GLU A 119 -3.58 3.93 -19.70
C GLU A 119 -4.79 4.56 -18.99
N VAL A 120 -5.88 3.79 -18.83
CA VAL A 120 -7.17 4.28 -18.33
C VAL A 120 -7.20 4.49 -16.81
N LYS A 121 -6.25 3.91 -16.06
CA LYS A 121 -6.28 3.88 -14.58
C LYS A 121 -5.25 4.77 -13.89
N LEU A 122 -4.46 5.56 -14.63
CA LEU A 122 -3.43 6.45 -14.09
C LEU A 122 -3.88 7.91 -13.92
N ILE A 123 -5.20 8.18 -13.99
CA ILE A 123 -5.80 9.52 -13.86
C ILE A 123 -6.73 9.56 -12.65
#